data_AF-U1GXK3-F1
#
_entry.id   AF-U1GXK3-F1
#
_cell.length_a   1.000
_cell.length_b   1.000
_cell.length_c   1.000
_cell.angle_alpha   90.00
_cell.angle_beta   90.00
_cell.angle_gamma   90.00
#
_symmetry.space_group_name_H-M   'P 1'
#
loop_
_entity.id
_entity.type
_entity.pdbx_description
1 polymer ?
#
loop_
_entity_poly.entity_id
_entity_poly.type
_entity_poly.pdbx_seq_one_letter_code
_entity_poly.pdbx_strand_id
1 'polypeptide(L)'
;MMYPKKMRAIFFAFASLFFIVLIVRAFRPARLFVRVSDALYESYKAKFEAVQSEKLSFRFIKESENMRPSFFGAVPVTIGHISERTEVPIAKEERGENEVYYLLSETELLPSVKADFANDGTPQASLLSPDASVSFSEAASMPEGNRTLPVDGVYAGSEGYALSVKRYAVCVSYDKRYAEKFTAFCEAVFAPKSASACKTIFVASVGDIMVARGVQEILIGRPDGLETVFGNTLSVLQKNDITIGNLEGVVTSSKNNAVKTYTFRFDERVLPHLKDAGFDYLMQANNHAYDFGEEGFKDTLAAFEKYGIPTSGAGHNADEAKKFYHKTVGNTTFAIISCGAFPVERSGFNGKTTATATDTRAGILWQSDELLESVKKEKDAGAFVIVNVHGGEEYRFTPTQSQRRLYEALCSAGADVVFGSHPHVLQSVEWYGKSLIVYSLGNFLFNGMEGMPGATESEIVRLGIVDKRIAYCEIYKAELKGKTVTLKRRTDAVK
;
A
#
# COMPACT_ATOMS: atom_id res chain seq x y z
N MET A 1 65.10 -26.36 -73.13
CA MET A 1 65.37 -26.56 -71.69
C MET A 1 64.17 -27.26 -71.06
N MET A 2 64.29 -28.57 -70.80
CA MET A 2 63.28 -29.37 -70.12
C MET A 2 63.15 -28.89 -68.67
N TYR A 3 62.01 -28.32 -68.29
CA TYR A 3 61.68 -28.15 -66.88
C TYR A 3 61.76 -29.53 -66.21
N PRO A 4 62.55 -29.72 -65.14
CA PRO A 4 62.74 -31.05 -64.56
C PRO A 4 61.39 -31.59 -64.08
N LYS A 5 61.05 -32.83 -64.47
CA LYS A 5 59.78 -33.50 -64.12
C LYS A 5 59.42 -33.37 -62.63
N LYS A 6 60.42 -33.29 -61.75
CA LYS A 6 60.26 -33.03 -60.30
C LYS A 6 59.63 -31.67 -59.96
N MET A 7 59.98 -30.59 -60.67
CA MET A 7 59.42 -29.25 -60.40
C MET A 7 57.96 -29.13 -60.85
N ARG A 8 57.58 -29.77 -61.97
CA ARG A 8 56.17 -29.86 -62.38
C ARG A 8 55.35 -30.65 -61.37
N ALA A 9 55.87 -31.78 -60.87
CA ALA A 9 55.18 -32.57 -59.84
C ALA A 9 55.00 -31.78 -58.53
N ILE A 10 56.00 -31.01 -58.10
CA ILE A 10 55.90 -30.15 -56.91
C ILE A 10 54.89 -29.02 -57.14
N PHE A 11 54.92 -28.35 -58.30
CA PHE A 11 53.95 -27.28 -58.60
C PHE A 11 52.51 -27.81 -58.69
N PHE A 12 52.29 -28.97 -59.29
CA PHE A 12 50.99 -29.64 -59.30
C PHE A 12 50.57 -30.08 -57.89
N ALA A 13 51.49 -30.57 -57.05
CA ALA A 13 51.18 -30.92 -55.66
C ALA A 13 50.81 -29.69 -54.82
N PHE A 14 51.52 -28.57 -54.97
CA PHE A 14 51.18 -27.31 -54.31
C PHE A 14 49.89 -26.70 -54.84
N ALA A 15 49.64 -26.75 -56.15
CA ALA A 15 48.40 -26.29 -56.76
C ALA A 15 47.20 -27.15 -56.31
N SER A 16 47.36 -28.48 -56.25
CA SER A 16 46.34 -29.39 -55.72
C SER A 16 46.11 -29.19 -54.22
N LEU A 17 47.17 -29.00 -53.43
CA LEU A 17 47.05 -28.68 -52.00
C LEU A 17 46.37 -27.33 -51.79
N PHE A 18 46.68 -26.33 -52.62
CA PHE A 18 46.04 -25.02 -52.60
C PHE A 18 44.56 -25.09 -53.02
N PHE A 19 44.24 -25.90 -54.04
CA PHE A 19 42.85 -26.15 -54.44
C PHE A 19 42.07 -26.92 -53.37
N ILE A 20 42.69 -27.91 -52.71
CA ILE A 20 42.10 -28.62 -51.57
C ILE A 20 41.89 -27.65 -50.40
N VAL A 21 42.85 -26.78 -50.09
CA VAL A 21 42.71 -25.75 -49.04
C VAL A 21 41.60 -24.74 -49.40
N LEU A 22 41.45 -24.37 -50.68
CA LEU A 22 40.37 -23.52 -51.17
C LEU A 22 39.00 -24.21 -51.07
N ILE A 23 38.90 -25.48 -51.46
CA ILE A 23 37.67 -26.29 -51.35
C ILE A 23 37.30 -26.49 -49.87
N VAL A 24 38.27 -26.84 -49.02
CA VAL A 24 38.08 -26.96 -47.56
C VAL A 24 37.73 -25.61 -46.92
N ARG A 25 38.15 -24.48 -47.52
CA ARG A 25 37.68 -23.14 -47.12
C ARG A 25 36.26 -22.84 -47.59
N ALA A 26 35.87 -23.29 -48.79
CA ALA A 26 34.54 -23.06 -49.36
C ALA A 26 33.43 -23.87 -48.66
N PHE A 27 33.76 -25.04 -48.09
CA PHE A 27 32.79 -25.95 -47.44
C PHE A 27 32.99 -26.06 -45.92
N ARG A 28 33.29 -24.95 -45.24
CA ARG A 28 33.39 -24.97 -43.77
C ARG A 28 32.00 -25.04 -43.13
N PRO A 29 31.79 -25.90 -42.13
CA PRO A 29 30.54 -25.88 -41.36
C PRO A 29 30.37 -24.52 -40.68
N ALA A 30 29.15 -23.98 -40.69
CA ALA A 30 28.82 -22.79 -39.93
C ALA A 30 28.53 -23.17 -38.48
N ARG A 31 29.07 -22.40 -37.54
CA ARG A 31 28.69 -22.50 -36.13
C ARG A 31 27.87 -21.27 -35.80
N LEU A 32 26.62 -21.48 -35.41
CA LEU A 32 25.63 -20.42 -35.29
C LEU A 32 25.60 -19.88 -33.87
N PHE A 33 25.48 -18.57 -33.75
CA PHE A 33 25.48 -17.88 -32.47
C PHE A 33 24.42 -16.79 -32.41
N VAL A 34 23.88 -16.59 -31.21
CA VAL A 34 23.10 -15.42 -30.84
C VAL A 34 23.94 -14.65 -29.84
N ARG A 35 24.13 -13.35 -30.07
CA ARG A 35 24.80 -12.52 -29.06
C ARG A 35 23.78 -11.93 -28.11
N VAL A 36 24.14 -11.87 -26.84
CA VAL A 36 23.30 -11.36 -25.77
C VAL A 36 24.07 -10.23 -25.08
N SER A 37 23.41 -9.12 -24.79
CA SER A 37 24.01 -8.06 -23.99
C SER A 37 24.54 -8.63 -22.68
N ASP A 38 25.71 -8.18 -22.26
CA ASP A 38 26.44 -8.78 -21.14
C ASP A 38 25.61 -8.83 -19.84
N ALA A 39 24.88 -7.76 -19.53
CA ALA A 39 24.02 -7.67 -18.35
C ALA A 39 22.87 -8.70 -18.37
N LEU A 40 22.25 -8.90 -19.54
CA LEU A 40 21.16 -9.85 -19.70
C LEU A 40 21.68 -11.29 -19.70
N TYR A 41 22.83 -11.54 -20.32
CA TYR A 41 23.48 -12.86 -20.32
C TYR A 41 23.76 -13.33 -18.91
N GLU A 42 24.31 -12.47 -18.04
CA GLU A 42 24.57 -12.82 -16.64
C GLU A 42 23.28 -13.04 -15.85
N SER A 43 22.30 -12.15 -16.02
CA SER A 43 21.02 -12.23 -15.29
C SER A 43 20.20 -13.47 -15.63
N TYR A 44 20.36 -14.01 -16.85
CA TYR A 44 19.59 -15.14 -17.36
C TYR A 44 20.43 -16.39 -17.64
N LYS A 45 21.71 -16.41 -17.21
CA LYS A 45 22.68 -17.47 -17.52
C LYS A 45 22.14 -18.88 -17.27
N ALA A 46 21.57 -19.12 -16.08
CA ALA A 46 21.02 -20.43 -15.72
C ALA A 46 19.86 -20.86 -16.63
N LYS A 47 19.03 -19.92 -17.10
CA LYS A 47 17.95 -20.21 -18.06
C LYS A 47 18.49 -20.48 -19.46
N PHE A 48 19.48 -19.70 -19.90
CA PHE A 48 20.18 -19.97 -21.16
C PHE A 48 20.78 -21.38 -21.15
N GLU A 49 21.47 -21.76 -20.07
CA GLU A 49 22.07 -23.10 -19.93
C GLU A 49 21.04 -24.23 -19.83
N ALA A 50 19.94 -24.01 -19.09
CA ALA A 50 18.88 -25.01 -18.90
C ALA A 50 18.07 -25.30 -20.18
N VAL A 51 17.84 -24.29 -21.02
CA VAL A 51 17.11 -24.48 -22.29
C VAL A 51 18.06 -24.91 -23.42
N GLN A 52 19.35 -24.56 -23.33
CA GLN A 52 20.37 -24.98 -24.29
C GLN A 52 20.63 -26.50 -24.28
N SER A 53 20.16 -27.24 -23.27
CA SER A 53 20.19 -28.71 -23.27
C SER A 53 19.21 -29.37 -24.26
N GLU A 54 18.28 -28.62 -24.86
CA GLU A 54 17.34 -29.13 -25.87
C GLU A 54 17.78 -28.77 -27.30
N LYS A 55 18.56 -29.63 -27.98
CA LYS A 55 18.77 -29.68 -29.46
C LYS A 55 18.80 -28.34 -30.25
N LEU A 56 19.25 -27.22 -29.69
CA LEU A 56 19.35 -25.95 -30.41
C LEU A 56 20.54 -25.99 -31.37
N SER A 57 20.33 -25.53 -32.61
CA SER A 57 21.38 -25.49 -33.64
C SER A 57 22.34 -24.30 -33.49
N PHE A 58 22.16 -23.47 -32.45
CA PHE A 58 22.93 -22.26 -32.18
C PHE A 58 23.26 -22.11 -30.69
N ARG A 59 24.21 -21.23 -30.36
CA ARG A 59 24.65 -20.96 -28.99
C ARG A 59 24.55 -19.49 -28.61
N PHE A 60 24.31 -19.23 -27.33
CA PHE A 60 24.32 -17.88 -26.76
C PHE A 60 25.73 -17.52 -26.29
N ILE A 61 26.18 -16.33 -26.64
CA ILE A 61 27.45 -15.75 -26.19
C ILE A 61 27.23 -14.31 -25.76
N LYS A 62 28.12 -13.79 -24.93
CA LYS A 62 28.12 -12.36 -24.58
C LYS A 62 28.46 -11.52 -25.80
N GLU A 63 27.96 -10.29 -25.81
CA GLU A 63 28.27 -9.33 -26.86
C GLU A 63 29.75 -8.94 -26.86
N SER A 64 30.36 -8.85 -25.66
CA SER A 64 31.80 -8.61 -25.48
C SER A 64 32.69 -9.80 -25.87
N GLU A 65 32.12 -10.98 -26.12
CA GLU A 65 32.90 -12.19 -26.39
C GLU A 65 33.49 -12.18 -27.81
N ASN A 66 34.82 -12.26 -27.89
CA ASN A 66 35.54 -12.26 -29.17
C ASN A 66 35.56 -13.65 -29.80
N MET A 67 34.93 -13.77 -30.97
CA MET A 67 34.92 -14.99 -31.76
C MET A 67 36.11 -15.03 -32.69
N ARG A 68 37.22 -15.67 -32.29
CA ARG A 68 38.37 -15.86 -33.19
C ARG A 68 38.11 -17.04 -34.12
N PRO A 69 38.06 -16.85 -35.46
CA PRO A 69 37.92 -17.96 -36.37
C PRO A 69 39.18 -18.82 -36.33
N SER A 70 39.01 -20.13 -36.11
CA SER A 70 40.11 -21.08 -36.20
C SER A 70 40.52 -21.27 -37.67
N PHE A 71 41.83 -21.40 -37.93
CA PHE A 71 42.36 -21.52 -39.28
C PHE A 71 41.79 -22.73 -40.05
N PHE A 72 41.34 -23.79 -39.35
CA PHE A 72 40.64 -24.95 -39.94
C PHE A 72 39.23 -25.20 -39.35
N GLY A 73 38.76 -24.35 -38.45
CA GLY A 73 37.49 -24.57 -37.73
C GLY A 73 36.26 -24.00 -38.44
N ALA A 74 35.09 -24.32 -37.88
CA ALA A 74 33.80 -23.80 -38.31
C ALA A 74 33.77 -22.27 -38.31
N VAL A 75 33.08 -21.68 -39.30
CA VAL A 75 32.95 -20.22 -39.40
C VAL A 75 31.87 -19.77 -38.40
N PRO A 76 32.19 -18.85 -37.47
CA PRO A 76 31.19 -18.28 -36.58
C PRO A 76 30.22 -17.40 -37.39
N VAL A 77 28.92 -17.64 -37.24
CA VAL A 77 27.87 -16.85 -37.88
C VAL A 77 26.90 -16.38 -36.82
N THR A 78 26.73 -15.07 -36.69
CA THR A 78 25.69 -14.48 -35.84
C THR A 78 24.35 -14.54 -36.58
N ILE A 79 23.37 -15.21 -35.99
CA ILE A 79 22.02 -15.36 -36.57
C ILE A 79 20.98 -14.45 -35.89
N GLY A 80 21.34 -13.81 -34.78
CA GLY A 80 20.47 -12.89 -34.06
C GLY A 80 21.15 -12.24 -32.87
N HIS A 81 20.47 -11.25 -32.29
CA HIS A 81 20.86 -10.52 -31.09
C HIS A 81 19.73 -10.52 -30.06
N ILE A 82 20.11 -10.51 -28.79
CA ILE A 82 19.22 -10.19 -27.67
C ILE A 82 19.86 -9.03 -26.91
N SER A 83 19.20 -7.88 -26.90
CA SER A 83 19.63 -6.72 -26.12
C SER A 83 18.61 -6.39 -25.05
N GLU A 84 19.05 -5.58 -24.08
CA GLU A 84 18.15 -5.02 -23.09
C GLU A 84 17.78 -3.60 -23.51
N ARG A 85 16.49 -3.25 -23.46
CA ARG A 85 15.99 -1.90 -23.74
C ARG A 85 15.11 -1.44 -22.60
N THR A 86 15.30 -0.19 -22.19
CA THR A 86 14.45 0.47 -21.20
C THR A 86 13.59 1.51 -21.91
N GLU A 87 12.27 1.32 -21.90
CA GLU A 87 11.32 2.30 -22.42
C GLU A 87 10.77 3.14 -21.26
N VAL A 88 10.83 4.46 -21.41
CA VAL A 88 10.20 5.43 -20.52
C VAL A 88 9.14 6.19 -21.32
N PRO A 89 7.88 6.30 -20.85
CA PRO A 89 6.73 6.77 -21.65
C PRO A 89 6.82 8.20 -22.20
N ILE A 90 7.89 8.93 -21.86
CA ILE A 90 8.14 10.31 -22.30
C ILE A 90 8.67 10.34 -23.75
N ALA A 91 9.32 9.26 -24.21
CA ALA A 91 9.85 9.17 -25.57
C ALA A 91 9.18 8.03 -26.33
N LYS A 92 8.48 8.35 -27.42
CA LYS A 92 7.98 7.35 -28.36
C LYS A 92 9.16 6.88 -29.20
N GLU A 93 9.73 5.73 -28.85
CA GLU A 93 10.79 5.15 -29.66
C GLU A 93 10.20 4.23 -30.73
N GLU A 94 10.68 4.36 -31.97
CA GLU A 94 10.27 3.47 -33.06
C GLU A 94 10.79 2.05 -32.79
N ARG A 95 9.89 1.08 -32.87
CA ARG A 95 10.21 -0.35 -32.83
C ARG A 95 10.51 -0.82 -34.24
N GLY A 96 11.61 -1.54 -34.43
CA GLY A 96 11.99 -2.09 -35.72
C GLY A 96 11.07 -3.24 -36.16
N GLU A 97 10.82 -3.37 -37.46
CA GLU A 97 9.91 -4.39 -38.03
C GLU A 97 10.30 -5.85 -37.71
N ASN A 98 11.56 -6.12 -37.38
CA ASN A 98 12.10 -7.46 -37.07
C ASN A 98 12.44 -7.66 -35.59
N GLU A 99 11.97 -6.77 -34.71
CA GLU A 99 12.25 -6.80 -33.28
C GLU A 99 11.07 -7.41 -32.50
N VAL A 100 11.34 -8.41 -31.68
CA VAL A 100 10.35 -8.99 -30.77
C VAL A 100 10.68 -8.59 -29.33
N TYR A 101 9.69 -8.03 -28.64
CA TYR A 101 9.86 -7.45 -27.31
C TYR A 101 9.25 -8.35 -26.25
N TYR A 102 10.06 -8.74 -25.26
CA TYR A 102 9.60 -9.49 -24.08
C TYR A 102 9.79 -8.64 -22.83
N LEU A 103 8.70 -8.36 -22.10
CA LEU A 103 8.74 -7.55 -20.88
C LEU A 103 9.50 -8.32 -19.78
N LEU A 104 10.62 -7.77 -19.31
CA LEU A 104 11.43 -8.31 -18.22
C LEU A 104 10.95 -7.80 -16.87
N SER A 105 10.64 -6.50 -16.79
CA SER A 105 10.08 -5.87 -15.60
C SER A 105 9.35 -4.59 -15.97
N GLU A 106 8.36 -4.23 -15.15
CA GLU A 106 7.69 -2.95 -15.19
C GLU A 106 7.81 -2.33 -13.80
N THR A 107 8.39 -1.14 -13.74
CA THR A 107 8.62 -0.40 -12.50
C THR A 107 7.81 0.88 -12.54
N GLU A 108 6.90 1.05 -11.58
CA GLU A 108 6.14 2.27 -11.43
C GLU A 108 6.94 3.29 -10.60
N LEU A 109 7.35 4.39 -11.23
CA LEU A 109 7.95 5.51 -10.52
C LEU A 109 6.88 6.54 -10.15
N LEU A 110 6.82 6.84 -8.85
CA LEU A 110 5.86 7.77 -8.29
C LEU A 110 6.49 9.16 -8.15
N PRO A 111 5.85 10.22 -8.68
CA PRO A 111 6.27 11.58 -8.41
C PRO A 111 6.03 11.89 -6.93
N SER A 112 7.09 12.31 -6.24
CA SER A 112 7.08 12.56 -4.80
C SER A 112 7.76 13.88 -4.44
N VAL A 113 7.29 14.49 -3.36
CA VAL A 113 7.84 15.71 -2.76
C VAL A 113 8.00 15.51 -1.27
N LYS A 114 8.80 16.37 -0.63
CA LYS A 114 8.89 16.42 0.82
C LYS A 114 7.49 16.67 1.42
N ALA A 115 7.10 15.81 2.35
CA ALA A 115 5.85 15.88 3.07
C ALA A 115 5.90 17.06 4.04
N ASP A 116 5.40 18.21 3.61
CA ASP A 116 5.23 19.37 4.49
C ASP A 116 3.88 19.29 5.21
N PHE A 117 3.85 18.58 6.34
CA PHE A 117 2.73 18.58 7.28
C PHE A 117 2.95 19.53 8.47
N ALA A 118 4.07 20.26 8.50
CA ALA A 118 4.36 21.26 9.53
C ALA A 118 3.57 22.57 9.32
N ASN A 119 2.67 22.60 8.34
CA ASN A 119 1.91 23.78 7.96
C ASN A 119 0.81 24.09 8.98
N ASP A 120 0.91 25.26 9.60
CA ASP A 120 0.12 25.79 10.72
C ASP A 120 -1.34 26.14 10.40
N GLY A 121 -1.89 25.58 9.31
CA GLY A 121 -3.27 25.82 8.90
C GLY A 121 -3.50 27.08 8.08
N THR A 122 -2.45 27.76 7.59
CA THR A 122 -2.63 28.91 6.69
C THR A 122 -2.98 28.50 5.24
N PRO A 123 -3.83 29.26 4.51
CA PRO A 123 -4.37 28.85 3.19
C PRO A 123 -3.35 28.68 2.05
N GLN A 124 -2.12 29.17 2.22
CA GLN A 124 -1.02 29.01 1.24
C GLN A 124 -0.41 27.60 1.24
N ALA A 125 -0.74 26.77 2.23
CA ALA A 125 -0.18 25.44 2.49
C ALA A 125 -0.53 24.33 1.48
N SER A 126 -1.50 24.55 0.58
CA SER A 126 -2.03 23.49 -0.32
C SER A 126 -1.52 23.62 -1.76
N LEU A 127 -0.74 24.66 -2.08
CA LEU A 127 -0.05 24.80 -3.36
C LEU A 127 1.35 24.23 -3.21
N LEU A 128 1.74 23.35 -4.13
CA LEU A 128 3.14 22.99 -4.29
C LEU A 128 3.94 24.28 -4.44
N SER A 129 4.93 24.47 -3.55
CA SER A 129 5.88 25.57 -3.72
C SER A 129 6.42 25.52 -5.16
N PRO A 130 6.53 26.66 -5.87
CA PRO A 130 7.18 26.69 -7.17
C PRO A 130 8.64 26.18 -7.10
N ASP A 131 9.24 26.19 -5.91
CA ASP A 131 10.58 25.66 -5.64
C ASP A 131 10.58 24.19 -5.15
N ALA A 132 9.42 23.52 -5.14
CA ALA A 132 9.33 22.13 -4.68
C ALA A 132 10.08 21.21 -5.65
N SER A 133 11.12 20.53 -5.14
CA SER A 133 11.83 19.49 -5.89
C SER A 133 10.95 18.24 -5.99
N VAL A 134 10.49 17.91 -7.20
CA VAL A 134 9.81 16.64 -7.48
C VAL A 134 10.86 15.58 -7.79
N SER A 135 10.76 14.44 -7.11
CA SER A 135 11.60 13.27 -7.33
C SER A 135 10.74 12.08 -7.76
N PHE A 136 11.25 11.28 -8.68
CA PHE A 136 10.59 10.06 -9.15
C PHE A 136 11.28 8.86 -8.51
N SER A 137 10.53 8.08 -7.74
CA SER A 137 11.06 6.90 -7.04
C SER A 137 10.01 5.80 -6.99
N GLU A 138 10.47 4.55 -6.90
CA GLU A 138 9.61 3.43 -6.56
C GLU A 138 8.99 3.66 -5.17
N ALA A 139 7.77 3.14 -4.92
CA ALA A 139 7.15 3.21 -3.60
C ALA A 139 8.10 2.70 -2.50
N ALA A 140 8.75 1.55 -2.75
CA ALA A 140 9.72 0.92 -1.86
C ALA A 140 11.03 1.70 -1.66
N SER A 141 11.31 2.70 -2.49
CA SER A 141 12.54 3.52 -2.43
C SER A 141 12.26 4.99 -2.15
N MET A 142 11.01 5.35 -1.85
CA MET A 142 10.63 6.72 -1.53
C MET A 142 11.45 7.27 -0.36
N PRO A 143 12.02 8.49 -0.48
CA PRO A 143 12.74 9.12 0.61
C PRO A 143 11.84 9.26 1.84
N GLU A 144 12.44 9.14 3.02
CA GLU A 144 11.74 9.33 4.28
C GLU A 144 11.18 10.75 4.40
N GLY A 145 9.95 10.87 4.88
CA GLY A 145 9.26 12.15 4.95
C GLY A 145 8.92 12.74 3.58
N ASN A 146 8.84 11.93 2.51
CA ASN A 146 8.22 12.32 1.25
C ASN A 146 6.81 11.73 1.12
N ARG A 147 5.96 12.39 0.33
CA ARG A 147 4.65 11.89 -0.10
C ARG A 147 4.54 11.97 -1.62
N THR A 148 3.70 11.12 -2.18
CA THR A 148 3.36 11.18 -3.61
C THR A 148 2.39 12.31 -3.93
N LEU A 149 2.37 12.73 -5.20
CA LEU A 149 1.56 13.85 -5.67
C LEU A 149 0.40 13.40 -6.56
N PRO A 150 -0.87 13.51 -6.14
CA PRO A 150 -1.96 13.31 -7.09
C PRO A 150 -1.83 14.33 -8.24
N VAL A 151 -1.94 13.89 -9.48
CA VAL A 151 -1.85 14.73 -10.69
C VAL A 151 -3.22 14.72 -11.34
N ASP A 152 -3.86 15.89 -11.45
CA ASP A 152 -5.20 16.04 -12.05
C ASP A 152 -6.29 15.10 -11.49
N GLY A 153 -6.20 14.79 -10.18
CA GLY A 153 -7.14 13.88 -9.49
C GLY A 153 -6.86 12.39 -9.71
N VAL A 154 -5.76 12.05 -10.38
CA VAL A 154 -5.27 10.69 -10.58
C VAL A 154 -4.26 10.35 -9.47
N TYR A 155 -4.32 9.13 -8.94
CA TYR A 155 -3.46 8.62 -7.86
C TYR A 155 -2.55 7.48 -8.36
N ALA A 156 -1.49 7.16 -7.60
CA ALA A 156 -0.61 6.03 -7.83
C ALA A 156 -1.39 4.74 -8.01
N GLY A 157 -0.90 3.87 -8.88
CA GLY A 157 -1.63 2.66 -9.25
C GLY A 157 -2.92 2.88 -10.03
N SER A 158 -3.32 4.13 -10.34
CA SER A 158 -4.35 4.39 -11.36
C SER A 158 -3.71 4.31 -12.75
N GLU A 159 -4.47 3.84 -13.73
CA GLU A 159 -4.00 3.77 -15.12
C GLU A 159 -3.54 5.16 -15.60
N GLY A 160 -2.30 5.25 -16.10
CA GLY A 160 -1.71 6.49 -16.60
C GLY A 160 -1.10 7.44 -15.55
N TYR A 161 -1.09 7.08 -14.26
CA TYR A 161 -0.49 7.92 -13.22
C TYR A 161 1.03 7.81 -13.12
N ALA A 162 1.52 6.57 -12.98
CA ALA A 162 2.93 6.34 -12.71
C ALA A 162 3.74 6.47 -13.99
N LEU A 163 4.96 7.01 -13.87
CA LEU A 163 5.94 6.87 -14.93
C LEU A 163 6.40 5.41 -14.93
N SER A 164 5.76 4.61 -15.77
CA SER A 164 6.07 3.19 -15.93
C SER A 164 7.38 3.04 -16.70
N VAL A 165 8.44 2.59 -16.04
CA VAL A 165 9.71 2.24 -16.68
C VAL A 165 9.65 0.76 -17.03
N LYS A 166 9.62 0.45 -18.32
CA LYS A 166 9.52 -0.93 -18.81
C LYS A 166 10.88 -1.38 -19.33
N ARG A 167 11.37 -2.49 -18.80
CA ARG A 167 12.59 -3.15 -19.30
C ARG A 167 12.19 -4.32 -20.18
N TYR A 168 12.75 -4.38 -21.37
CA TYR A 168 12.48 -5.40 -22.38
C TYR A 168 13.75 -6.16 -22.75
N ALA A 169 13.61 -7.45 -23.01
CA ALA A 169 14.54 -8.17 -23.87
C ALA A 169 14.06 -7.97 -25.31
N VAL A 170 14.89 -7.34 -26.12
CA VAL A 170 14.64 -7.10 -27.54
C VAL A 170 15.38 -8.17 -28.33
N CYS A 171 14.62 -9.06 -28.95
CA CYS A 171 15.15 -10.21 -29.68
C CYS A 171 15.04 -9.94 -31.17
N VAL A 172 16.17 -10.00 -31.88
CA VAL A 172 16.26 -9.75 -33.32
C VAL A 172 16.82 -10.98 -34.00
N SER A 173 16.09 -11.52 -34.98
CA SER A 173 16.59 -12.60 -35.85
C SER A 173 17.00 -12.03 -37.20
N TYR A 174 18.22 -12.34 -37.65
CA TYR A 174 18.71 -11.97 -38.97
C TYR A 174 18.46 -13.08 -40.01
N ASP A 175 18.20 -14.31 -39.57
CA ASP A 175 18.05 -15.47 -40.44
C ASP A 175 16.67 -16.12 -40.28
N LYS A 176 15.85 -16.00 -41.33
CA LYS A 176 14.48 -16.54 -41.37
C LYS A 176 14.42 -18.05 -41.10
N ARG A 177 15.49 -18.80 -41.40
CA ARG A 177 15.53 -20.27 -41.21
C ARG A 177 15.54 -20.67 -39.73
N TYR A 178 16.02 -19.79 -38.87
CA TYR A 178 16.14 -20.04 -37.43
C TYR A 178 15.19 -19.17 -36.60
N ALA A 179 14.49 -18.23 -37.23
CA ALA A 179 13.60 -17.27 -36.57
C ALA A 179 12.56 -17.96 -35.67
N GLU A 180 11.85 -18.97 -36.16
CA GLU A 180 10.82 -19.67 -35.37
C GLU A 180 11.38 -20.32 -34.10
N LYS A 181 12.50 -21.05 -34.23
CA LYS A 181 13.17 -21.68 -33.07
C LYS A 181 13.75 -20.64 -32.10
N PHE A 182 14.25 -19.54 -32.63
CA PHE A 182 14.77 -18.44 -31.82
C PHE A 182 13.66 -17.72 -31.06
N THR A 183 12.51 -17.46 -31.70
CA THR A 183 11.32 -16.89 -31.05
C THR A 183 10.80 -17.80 -29.95
N ALA A 184 10.59 -19.09 -30.23
CA ALA A 184 10.13 -20.05 -29.23
C ALA A 184 11.07 -20.14 -28.00
N PHE A 185 12.38 -20.04 -28.24
CA PHE A 185 13.36 -19.94 -27.15
C PHE A 185 13.16 -18.67 -26.31
N CYS A 186 13.04 -17.51 -26.97
CA CYS A 186 12.90 -16.24 -26.27
C CYS A 186 11.59 -16.19 -25.48
N GLU A 187 10.51 -16.75 -26.01
CA GLU A 187 9.27 -16.98 -25.28
C GLU A 187 9.50 -17.86 -24.04
N ALA A 188 10.16 -19.01 -24.16
CA ALA A 188 10.41 -19.88 -23.01
C ALA A 188 11.26 -19.22 -21.91
N VAL A 189 12.21 -18.36 -22.28
CA VAL A 189 13.13 -17.70 -21.34
C VAL A 189 12.53 -16.44 -20.72
N PHE A 190 11.84 -15.63 -21.52
CA PHE A 190 11.37 -14.29 -21.19
C PHE A 190 9.83 -14.16 -21.12
N ALA A 191 9.06 -15.25 -21.26
CA ALA A 191 7.61 -15.21 -21.08
C ALA A 191 7.24 -14.53 -19.76
N PRO A 192 6.22 -13.66 -19.78
CA PRO A 192 5.94 -12.77 -18.67
C PRO A 192 5.56 -13.60 -17.44
N LYS A 193 6.26 -13.38 -16.32
CA LYS A 193 5.59 -13.43 -15.03
C LYS A 193 4.72 -12.18 -15.00
N SER A 194 3.41 -12.34 -14.90
CA SER A 194 2.48 -11.23 -14.73
C SER A 194 3.06 -10.21 -13.75
N ALA A 195 3.34 -8.99 -14.23
CA ALA A 195 3.59 -7.87 -13.36
C ALA A 195 2.26 -7.55 -12.68
N SER A 196 2.18 -7.77 -11.37
CA SER A 196 1.04 -7.33 -10.59
C SER A 196 1.08 -5.80 -10.56
N ALA A 197 0.17 -5.14 -11.28
CA ALA A 197 -0.01 -3.69 -11.18
C ALA A 197 -0.21 -3.31 -9.70
N CYS A 198 0.57 -2.35 -9.20
CA CYS A 198 0.53 -1.95 -7.80
C CYS A 198 -0.63 -0.96 -7.60
N LYS A 199 -1.85 -1.48 -7.39
CA LYS A 199 -3.02 -0.63 -7.11
C LYS A 199 -2.88 0.06 -5.76
N THR A 200 -3.26 1.34 -5.68
CA THR A 200 -3.41 2.03 -4.39
C THR A 200 -4.58 1.42 -3.62
N ILE A 201 -4.33 1.08 -2.37
CA ILE A 201 -5.34 0.67 -1.39
C ILE A 201 -5.66 1.88 -0.52
N PHE A 202 -6.94 2.23 -0.36
CA PHE A 202 -7.35 3.38 0.42
C PHE A 202 -7.87 2.97 1.80
N VAL A 203 -7.32 3.58 2.84
CA VAL A 203 -7.76 3.42 4.23
C VAL A 203 -8.18 4.78 4.76
N ALA A 204 -9.40 4.91 5.26
CA ALA A 204 -9.89 6.12 5.89
C ALA A 204 -10.14 5.92 7.38
N SER A 205 -9.94 6.95 8.19
CA SER A 205 -10.32 6.99 9.59
C SER A 205 -11.02 8.32 9.90
N VAL A 206 -11.99 8.26 10.80
CA VAL A 206 -12.75 9.42 11.31
C VAL A 206 -12.71 9.48 12.83
N GLY A 207 -13.11 10.63 13.36
CA GLY A 207 -13.26 10.85 14.80
C GLY A 207 -14.40 10.09 15.48
N ASP A 208 -14.73 10.54 16.68
CA ASP A 208 -15.68 9.88 17.58
C ASP A 208 -17.12 9.87 17.02
N ILE A 209 -17.77 8.70 17.06
CA ILE A 209 -19.13 8.45 16.56
C ILE A 209 -20.01 8.03 17.74
N MET A 210 -20.83 8.97 18.21
CA MET A 210 -21.90 8.79 19.18
C MET A 210 -23.23 9.09 18.49
N VAL A 211 -24.00 8.02 18.23
CA VAL A 211 -25.27 8.09 17.48
C VAL A 211 -26.51 8.26 18.38
N ALA A 212 -26.34 8.51 19.68
CA ALA A 212 -27.47 8.84 20.55
C ALA A 212 -27.90 10.31 20.34
N ARG A 213 -28.73 10.82 21.25
CA ARG A 213 -29.21 12.22 21.25
C ARG A 213 -29.87 12.64 19.92
N GLY A 214 -30.62 11.74 19.29
CA GLY A 214 -31.41 12.05 18.10
C GLY A 214 -30.80 11.62 16.77
N VAL A 215 -29.54 11.17 16.72
CA VAL A 215 -28.88 10.77 15.45
C VAL A 215 -29.40 9.41 14.99
N GLN A 216 -29.45 8.40 15.84
CA GLN A 216 -29.98 7.07 15.52
C GLN A 216 -31.46 7.13 15.13
N GLU A 217 -32.25 8.03 15.74
CA GLU A 217 -33.66 8.19 15.40
C GLU A 217 -33.83 8.74 13.98
N ILE A 218 -32.89 9.58 13.51
CA ILE A 218 -32.84 10.02 12.11
C ILE A 218 -32.42 8.86 11.20
N LEU A 219 -31.34 8.15 11.54
CA LEU A 219 -30.82 7.04 10.73
C LEU A 219 -31.89 5.95 10.52
N ILE A 220 -32.55 5.53 11.60
CA ILE A 220 -33.53 4.44 11.59
C ILE A 220 -34.91 4.92 11.12
N GLY A 221 -35.32 6.13 11.52
CA GLY A 221 -36.71 6.58 11.39
C GLY A 221 -37.02 7.33 10.11
N ARG A 222 -36.02 7.72 9.31
CA ARG A 222 -36.22 8.53 8.10
C ARG A 222 -35.72 7.83 6.84
N PRO A 223 -36.48 7.89 5.72
CA PRO A 223 -36.02 7.35 4.44
C PRO A 223 -34.73 7.98 3.91
N ASP A 224 -34.50 9.26 4.24
CA ASP A 224 -33.30 10.05 3.89
C ASP A 224 -32.30 10.15 5.08
N GLY A 225 -32.39 9.23 6.05
CA GLY A 225 -31.64 9.30 7.30
C GLY A 225 -30.13 9.30 7.08
N LEU A 226 -29.65 8.47 6.15
CA LEU A 226 -28.23 8.36 5.81
C LEU A 226 -27.68 9.67 5.24
N GLU A 227 -28.36 10.22 4.23
CA GLU A 227 -27.99 11.48 3.58
C GLU A 227 -28.14 12.67 4.53
N THR A 228 -29.14 12.64 5.42
CA THR A 228 -29.34 13.69 6.42
C THR A 228 -28.19 13.75 7.42
N VAL A 229 -27.68 12.61 7.87
CA VAL A 229 -26.65 12.54 8.92
C VAL A 229 -25.25 12.73 8.33
N PHE A 230 -24.94 12.05 7.22
CA PHE A 230 -23.59 12.04 6.66
C PHE A 230 -23.40 13.05 5.52
N GLY A 231 -24.47 13.52 4.88
CA GLY A 231 -24.41 14.57 3.85
C GLY A 231 -23.37 14.30 2.77
N ASN A 232 -22.55 15.30 2.47
CA ASN A 232 -21.49 15.20 1.46
C ASN A 232 -20.28 14.36 1.89
N THR A 233 -20.18 13.95 3.17
CA THR A 233 -19.09 13.07 3.63
C THR A 233 -19.19 11.66 3.06
N LEU A 234 -20.40 11.19 2.71
CA LEU A 234 -20.64 9.88 2.08
C LEU A 234 -19.75 9.65 0.86
N SER A 235 -19.53 10.70 0.07
CA SER A 235 -18.71 10.64 -1.14
C SER A 235 -17.24 10.27 -0.89
N VAL A 236 -16.75 10.46 0.34
CA VAL A 236 -15.40 10.10 0.79
C VAL A 236 -15.44 8.77 1.54
N LEU A 237 -16.39 8.60 2.47
CA LEU A 237 -16.49 7.39 3.31
C LEU A 237 -16.70 6.11 2.48
N GLN A 238 -17.51 6.17 1.42
CA GLN A 238 -17.85 5.02 0.59
C GLN A 238 -16.77 4.65 -0.46
N LYS A 239 -15.65 5.39 -0.53
CA LYS A 239 -14.61 5.22 -1.57
C LYS A 239 -13.26 4.78 -0.99
N ASN A 240 -13.31 3.86 -0.04
CA ASN A 240 -12.14 3.28 0.61
C ASN A 240 -12.27 1.75 0.65
N ASP A 241 -11.13 1.06 0.71
CA ASP A 241 -11.09 -0.38 0.93
C ASP A 241 -11.31 -0.72 2.42
N ILE A 242 -10.96 0.21 3.31
CA ILE A 242 -11.19 0.12 4.75
C ILE A 242 -11.54 1.52 5.29
N THR A 243 -12.74 1.69 5.84
CA THR A 243 -13.08 2.88 6.65
C THR A 243 -13.24 2.50 8.12
N ILE A 244 -12.50 3.20 8.98
CA ILE A 244 -12.42 2.98 10.43
C ILE A 244 -13.19 4.10 11.13
N GLY A 245 -14.00 3.74 12.13
CA GLY A 245 -14.64 4.70 13.05
C GLY A 245 -14.55 4.26 14.51
N ASN A 246 -14.62 5.21 15.44
CA ASN A 246 -14.79 4.93 16.87
C ASN A 246 -16.26 5.00 17.27
N LEU A 247 -16.89 3.86 17.54
CA LEU A 247 -18.28 3.84 18.02
C LEU A 247 -18.30 4.02 19.54
N GLU A 248 -18.54 5.25 19.98
CA GLU A 248 -18.38 5.66 21.37
C GLU A 248 -19.69 5.54 22.15
N GLY A 249 -19.98 4.31 22.57
CA GLY A 249 -21.18 3.91 23.31
C GLY A 249 -21.53 2.45 23.06
N VAL A 250 -22.66 2.04 23.63
CA VAL A 250 -23.03 0.62 23.75
C VAL A 250 -24.27 0.30 22.93
N VAL A 251 -24.20 -0.73 22.09
CA VAL A 251 -25.36 -1.26 21.38
C VAL A 251 -26.04 -2.28 22.29
N THR A 252 -27.09 -1.85 22.99
CA THR A 252 -27.78 -2.70 23.96
C THR A 252 -29.22 -2.25 24.20
N SER A 253 -30.08 -3.20 24.55
CA SER A 253 -31.42 -2.91 25.07
C SER A 253 -31.46 -2.78 26.59
N SER A 254 -30.36 -3.12 27.29
CA SER A 254 -30.23 -3.01 28.74
C SER A 254 -30.50 -1.58 29.20
N LYS A 255 -31.01 -1.47 30.42
CA LYS A 255 -31.29 -0.20 31.11
C LYS A 255 -30.42 -0.03 32.35
N ASN A 256 -29.51 -0.97 32.60
CA ASN A 256 -28.63 -1.00 33.76
C ASN A 256 -27.39 -0.16 33.47
N ASN A 257 -27.51 1.17 33.60
CA ASN A 257 -26.40 2.07 33.35
C ASN A 257 -25.34 2.00 34.46
N ALA A 258 -24.08 2.10 34.07
CA ALA A 258 -22.97 2.29 34.98
C ALA A 258 -23.06 3.66 35.66
N VAL A 259 -22.40 3.79 36.82
CA VAL A 259 -22.28 5.06 37.53
C VAL A 259 -21.27 5.95 36.82
N LYS A 260 -21.76 6.73 35.85
CA LYS A 260 -20.97 7.66 35.03
C LYS A 260 -21.72 8.97 34.82
N THR A 261 -20.99 10.03 34.47
CA THR A 261 -21.59 11.35 34.16
C THR A 261 -22.49 11.28 32.93
N TYR A 262 -22.05 10.54 31.92
CA TYR A 262 -22.78 10.31 30.69
C TYR A 262 -22.71 8.83 30.33
N THR A 263 -23.82 8.31 29.81
CA THR A 263 -23.92 6.96 29.27
C THR A 263 -24.62 7.00 27.93
N PHE A 264 -24.07 6.33 26.92
CA PHE A 264 -24.58 6.32 25.56
C PHE A 264 -25.05 4.93 25.15
N ARG A 265 -26.32 4.85 24.73
CA ARG A 265 -26.98 3.61 24.34
C ARG A 265 -27.51 3.72 22.93
N PHE A 266 -27.24 2.70 22.13
CA PHE A 266 -27.61 2.63 20.73
C PHE A 266 -28.55 1.44 20.47
N ASP A 267 -29.51 1.65 19.59
CA ASP A 267 -30.34 0.59 19.02
C ASP A 267 -29.52 -0.17 17.95
N GLU A 268 -29.54 -1.50 17.97
CA GLU A 268 -28.77 -2.32 17.02
C GLU A 268 -29.12 -2.04 15.55
N ARG A 269 -30.33 -1.53 15.28
CA ARG A 269 -30.78 -1.14 13.93
C ARG A 269 -29.97 0.02 13.34
N VAL A 270 -29.15 0.72 14.12
CA VAL A 270 -28.24 1.74 13.61
C VAL A 270 -27.06 1.16 12.83
N LEU A 271 -26.67 -0.09 13.13
CA LEU A 271 -25.46 -0.72 12.59
C LEU A 271 -25.48 -0.89 11.06
N PRO A 272 -26.58 -1.34 10.42
CA PRO A 272 -26.68 -1.33 8.96
C PRO A 272 -26.43 0.05 8.33
N HIS A 273 -26.95 1.13 8.93
CA HIS A 273 -26.75 2.47 8.40
C HIS A 273 -25.30 2.95 8.51
N LEU A 274 -24.58 2.54 9.55
CA LEU A 274 -23.14 2.81 9.64
C LEU A 274 -22.36 2.04 8.56
N LYS A 275 -22.76 0.80 8.26
CA LYS A 275 -22.16 0.04 7.13
C LYS A 275 -22.48 0.71 5.79
N ASP A 276 -23.72 1.14 5.57
CA ASP A 276 -24.13 1.83 4.35
C ASP A 276 -23.42 3.19 4.18
N ALA A 277 -23.07 3.85 5.29
CA ALA A 277 -22.24 5.06 5.27
C ALA A 277 -20.81 4.78 4.79
N GLY A 278 -20.36 3.52 4.85
CA GLY A 278 -19.06 3.06 4.39
C GLY A 278 -18.14 2.53 5.48
N PHE A 279 -18.57 2.40 6.74
CA PHE A 279 -17.73 1.89 7.83
C PHE A 279 -17.50 0.37 7.72
N ASP A 280 -16.23 -0.02 7.56
CA ASP A 280 -15.78 -1.42 7.50
C ASP A 280 -15.36 -1.98 8.85
N TYR A 281 -14.97 -1.11 9.79
CA TYR A 281 -14.46 -1.47 11.10
C TYR A 281 -14.89 -0.42 12.11
N LEU A 282 -15.43 -0.87 13.26
CA LEU A 282 -15.78 0.01 14.37
C LEU A 282 -15.01 -0.39 15.62
N MET A 283 -14.17 0.50 16.14
CA MET A 283 -13.51 0.26 17.42
C MET A 283 -14.48 0.44 18.58
N GLN A 284 -14.30 -0.40 19.60
CA GLN A 284 -15.03 -0.38 20.87
C GLN A 284 -14.10 -0.22 22.08
N ALA A 285 -12.79 -0.06 21.86
CA ALA A 285 -11.81 0.12 22.93
C ALA A 285 -11.80 1.57 23.46
N ASN A 286 -12.96 2.10 23.87
CA ASN A 286 -13.15 3.47 24.35
C ASN A 286 -13.72 3.52 25.77
N ASN A 287 -13.81 4.70 26.36
CA ASN A 287 -14.30 4.90 27.73
C ASN A 287 -15.80 4.62 27.88
N HIS A 288 -16.59 4.74 26.79
CA HIS A 288 -18.03 4.53 26.78
C HIS A 288 -18.45 3.08 26.48
N ALA A 289 -17.52 2.19 26.18
CA ALA A 289 -17.77 0.77 25.91
C ALA A 289 -18.47 0.02 27.07
N TYR A 290 -18.33 0.53 28.30
CA TYR A 290 -18.82 -0.08 29.52
C TYR A 290 -19.96 0.69 30.19
N ASP A 291 -20.61 1.60 29.46
CA ASP A 291 -21.68 2.46 29.99
C ASP A 291 -22.90 1.68 30.52
N PHE A 292 -23.09 0.44 30.09
CA PHE A 292 -24.13 -0.49 30.56
C PHE A 292 -23.53 -1.77 31.14
N GLY A 293 -22.34 -1.65 31.71
CA GLY A 293 -21.59 -2.75 32.32
C GLY A 293 -21.18 -3.83 31.31
N GLU A 294 -20.78 -4.99 31.86
CA GLU A 294 -20.34 -6.12 31.06
C GLU A 294 -21.48 -6.70 30.18
N GLU A 295 -22.73 -6.63 30.65
CA GLU A 295 -23.92 -7.04 29.88
C GLU A 295 -24.02 -6.24 28.58
N GLY A 296 -24.06 -4.91 28.67
CA GLY A 296 -24.15 -4.07 27.49
C GLY A 296 -22.92 -4.20 26.57
N PHE A 297 -21.72 -4.36 27.13
CA PHE A 297 -20.53 -4.62 26.33
C PHE A 297 -20.64 -5.93 25.53
N LYS A 298 -21.11 -7.02 26.15
CA LYS A 298 -21.35 -8.31 25.48
C LYS A 298 -22.45 -8.20 24.42
N ASP A 299 -23.53 -7.46 24.70
CA ASP A 299 -24.58 -7.17 23.72
C ASP A 299 -24.01 -6.47 22.48
N THR A 300 -23.07 -5.54 22.69
CA THR A 300 -22.42 -4.81 21.59
C THR A 300 -21.58 -5.75 20.72
N LEU A 301 -20.79 -6.64 21.33
CA LEU A 301 -20.02 -7.64 20.59
C LEU A 301 -20.94 -8.58 19.80
N ALA A 302 -22.04 -9.05 20.41
CA ALA A 302 -23.02 -9.89 19.75
C ALA A 302 -23.72 -9.18 18.58
N ALA A 303 -24.02 -7.88 18.73
CA ALA A 303 -24.58 -7.07 17.66
C ALA A 303 -23.57 -6.89 16.51
N PHE A 304 -22.31 -6.60 16.81
CA PHE A 304 -21.26 -6.50 15.80
C PHE A 304 -21.10 -7.80 15.01
N GLU A 305 -21.11 -8.95 15.67
CA GLU A 305 -21.10 -10.26 15.00
C GLU A 305 -22.34 -10.44 14.12
N LYS A 306 -23.55 -10.19 14.66
CA LYS A 306 -24.83 -10.32 13.94
C LYS A 306 -24.88 -9.47 12.65
N TYR A 307 -24.35 -8.25 12.68
CA TYR A 307 -24.36 -7.34 11.54
C TYR A 307 -23.09 -7.42 10.69
N GLY A 308 -22.13 -8.28 11.06
CA GLY A 308 -20.86 -8.45 10.37
C GLY A 308 -20.03 -7.16 10.35
N ILE A 309 -19.86 -6.53 11.52
CA ILE A 309 -19.01 -5.37 11.75
C ILE A 309 -17.76 -5.84 12.50
N PRO A 310 -16.60 -5.90 11.82
CA PRO A 310 -15.33 -6.16 12.47
C PRO A 310 -15.00 -5.19 13.61
N THR A 311 -14.42 -5.73 14.67
CA THR A 311 -13.78 -4.98 15.76
C THR A 311 -12.60 -5.80 16.30
N SER A 312 -11.70 -5.14 17.02
CA SER A 312 -10.57 -5.77 17.72
C SER A 312 -10.14 -4.86 18.87
N GLY A 313 -9.34 -5.39 19.81
CA GLY A 313 -9.10 -4.67 21.06
C GLY A 313 -10.26 -4.75 22.05
N ALA A 314 -11.16 -5.69 21.82
CA ALA A 314 -12.39 -5.93 22.55
C ALA A 314 -12.71 -7.43 22.44
N GLY A 315 -13.08 -8.08 23.53
CA GLY A 315 -13.36 -9.52 23.51
C GLY A 315 -14.06 -10.03 24.76
N HIS A 316 -14.48 -11.30 24.74
CA HIS A 316 -15.15 -11.94 25.88
C HIS A 316 -14.19 -12.26 27.03
N ASN A 317 -12.90 -12.16 26.78
CA ASN A 317 -11.81 -12.36 27.75
C ASN A 317 -10.54 -11.66 27.23
N ALA A 318 -9.48 -11.69 28.04
CA ALA A 318 -8.19 -11.07 27.71
C ALA A 318 -7.56 -11.61 26.42
N ASP A 319 -7.63 -12.92 26.17
CA ASP A 319 -7.03 -13.54 24.97
C ASP A 319 -7.73 -13.09 23.68
N GLU A 320 -9.06 -12.98 23.70
CA GLU A 320 -9.82 -12.43 22.58
C GLU A 320 -9.55 -10.94 22.37
N ALA A 321 -9.51 -10.15 23.44
CA ALA A 321 -9.26 -8.72 23.34
C ALA A 321 -7.87 -8.39 22.73
N LYS A 322 -6.90 -9.31 22.85
CA LYS A 322 -5.56 -9.20 22.25
C LYS A 322 -5.50 -9.57 20.76
N LYS A 323 -6.55 -10.17 20.19
CA LYS A 323 -6.55 -10.60 18.77
C LYS A 323 -6.68 -9.39 17.84
N PHE A 324 -5.79 -9.33 16.86
CA PHE A 324 -5.89 -8.38 15.76
C PHE A 324 -7.01 -8.80 14.81
N TYR A 325 -7.62 -7.82 14.17
CA TYR A 325 -8.46 -8.05 13.00
C TYR A 325 -7.58 -8.01 11.75
N HIS A 326 -7.62 -9.08 10.95
CA HIS A 326 -6.86 -9.15 9.70
C HIS A 326 -7.77 -9.02 8.49
N LYS A 327 -7.41 -8.13 7.55
CA LYS A 327 -8.08 -8.00 6.25
C LYS A 327 -7.03 -7.94 5.16
N THR A 328 -7.15 -8.77 4.12
CA THR A 328 -6.24 -8.71 2.97
C THR A 328 -6.94 -8.00 1.83
N VAL A 329 -6.30 -6.95 1.31
CA VAL A 329 -6.75 -6.20 0.13
C VAL A 329 -5.60 -6.23 -0.90
N GLY A 330 -5.88 -6.76 -2.09
CA GLY A 330 -4.82 -7.02 -3.07
C GLY A 330 -3.75 -7.96 -2.52
N ASN A 331 -2.50 -7.51 -2.49
CA ASN A 331 -1.33 -8.24 -1.96
C ASN A 331 -0.91 -7.78 -0.55
N THR A 332 -1.72 -6.93 0.11
CA THR A 332 -1.42 -6.37 1.43
C THR A 332 -2.37 -6.91 2.48
N THR A 333 -1.82 -7.55 3.51
CA THR A 333 -2.56 -7.93 4.72
C THR A 333 -2.46 -6.80 5.73
N PHE A 334 -3.61 -6.28 6.16
CA PHE A 334 -3.75 -5.31 7.23
C PHE A 334 -3.98 -6.03 8.54
N ALA A 335 -3.28 -5.62 9.59
CA ALA A 335 -3.50 -6.04 10.96
C ALA A 335 -3.98 -4.82 11.76
N ILE A 336 -5.21 -4.85 12.26
CA ILE A 336 -5.87 -3.73 12.92
C ILE A 336 -6.16 -4.10 14.38
N ILE A 337 -5.75 -3.26 15.32
CA ILE A 337 -6.02 -3.42 16.75
C ILE A 337 -6.44 -2.08 17.36
N SER A 338 -7.32 -2.12 18.38
CA SER A 338 -7.70 -0.93 19.15
C SER A 338 -7.32 -1.07 20.62
N CYS A 339 -7.03 0.02 21.32
CA CYS A 339 -6.78 -0.03 22.76
C CYS A 339 -7.20 1.26 23.48
N GLY A 340 -7.47 1.13 24.79
CA GLY A 340 -7.72 2.24 25.70
C GLY A 340 -6.43 2.78 26.35
N ALA A 341 -6.35 4.11 26.45
CA ALA A 341 -5.27 4.85 27.10
C ALA A 341 -5.75 6.21 27.65
N PHE A 342 -6.97 6.25 28.19
CA PHE A 342 -7.62 7.46 28.71
C PHE A 342 -7.50 7.59 30.24
N PRO A 343 -7.60 8.81 30.81
CA PRO A 343 -7.54 9.04 32.25
C PRO A 343 -8.76 8.48 32.99
N VAL A 344 -8.68 8.44 34.31
CA VAL A 344 -9.85 8.19 35.16
C VAL A 344 -10.84 9.34 34.99
N GLU A 345 -12.08 9.02 34.66
CA GLU A 345 -13.12 10.04 34.48
C GLU A 345 -13.45 10.75 35.80
N ARG A 346 -14.05 11.95 35.70
CA ARG A 346 -14.54 12.69 36.88
C ARG A 346 -15.56 11.92 37.71
N SER A 347 -16.28 10.97 37.08
CA SER A 347 -17.21 10.05 37.74
C SER A 347 -16.52 9.02 38.64
N GLY A 348 -15.19 8.88 38.54
CA GLY A 348 -14.41 7.82 39.14
C GLY A 348 -14.28 6.57 38.26
N PHE A 349 -14.90 6.56 37.06
CA PHE A 349 -14.75 5.44 36.13
C PHE A 349 -13.31 5.31 35.65
N ASN A 350 -12.72 4.14 35.91
CA ASN A 350 -11.35 3.81 35.52
C ASN A 350 -11.38 2.66 34.51
N GLY A 351 -11.21 2.98 33.22
CA GLY A 351 -11.23 1.99 32.14
C GLY A 351 -10.22 0.86 32.35
N LYS A 352 -9.03 1.17 32.89
CA LYS A 352 -7.96 0.19 33.13
C LYS A 352 -8.35 -0.91 34.12
N THR A 353 -9.13 -0.58 35.14
CA THR A 353 -9.51 -1.54 36.19
C THR A 353 -10.90 -2.12 35.96
N THR A 354 -11.80 -1.31 35.42
CA THR A 354 -13.23 -1.62 35.33
C THR A 354 -13.62 -2.22 33.98
N ALA A 355 -13.07 -1.72 32.89
CA ALA A 355 -13.45 -2.12 31.53
C ALA A 355 -12.43 -3.02 30.83
N THR A 356 -11.18 -3.08 31.33
CA THR A 356 -10.17 -3.98 30.76
C THR A 356 -10.57 -5.43 30.92
N ALA A 357 -10.45 -6.17 29.82
CA ALA A 357 -10.73 -7.60 29.78
C ALA A 357 -9.81 -8.36 30.74
N THR A 358 -10.35 -9.42 31.34
CA THR A 358 -9.59 -10.38 32.17
C THR A 358 -9.89 -11.77 31.66
N ASP A 359 -9.29 -12.81 32.26
CA ASP A 359 -9.56 -14.20 31.89
C ASP A 359 -11.04 -14.56 32.00
N THR A 360 -11.79 -13.90 32.90
CA THR A 360 -13.19 -14.20 33.20
C THR A 360 -14.17 -13.07 32.91
N ARG A 361 -13.70 -11.93 32.39
CA ARG A 361 -14.52 -10.74 32.18
C ARG A 361 -14.30 -10.19 30.78
N ALA A 362 -15.39 -10.01 30.04
CA ALA A 362 -15.36 -9.37 28.74
C ALA A 362 -14.88 -7.92 28.86
N GLY A 363 -14.17 -7.39 27.90
CA GLY A 363 -13.74 -6.01 27.97
C GLY A 363 -12.81 -5.57 26.87
N ILE A 364 -12.27 -4.38 27.07
CA ILE A 364 -11.37 -3.72 26.14
C ILE A 364 -9.92 -4.11 26.41
N LEU A 365 -9.08 -4.02 25.39
CA LEU A 365 -7.63 -4.07 25.53
C LEU A 365 -7.13 -2.73 26.06
N TRP A 366 -6.31 -2.77 27.11
CA TRP A 366 -5.60 -1.59 27.59
C TRP A 366 -4.19 -1.54 26.99
N GLN A 367 -3.66 -0.34 26.75
CA GLN A 367 -2.27 -0.20 26.32
C GLN A 367 -1.31 -0.91 27.30
N SER A 368 -0.31 -1.60 26.77
CA SER A 368 0.66 -2.38 27.55
C SER A 368 1.91 -2.71 26.72
N ASP A 369 2.99 -3.12 27.39
CA ASP A 369 4.19 -3.60 26.71
C ASP A 369 3.92 -4.86 25.86
N GLU A 370 2.99 -5.72 26.29
CA GLU A 370 2.56 -6.90 25.53
C GLU A 370 1.91 -6.52 24.18
N LEU A 371 1.18 -5.41 24.15
CA LEU A 371 0.65 -4.86 22.90
C LEU A 371 1.79 -4.42 21.97
N LEU A 372 2.85 -3.78 22.49
CA LEU A 372 4.02 -3.40 21.70
C LEU A 372 4.68 -4.65 21.09
N GLU A 373 4.86 -5.72 21.86
CA GLU A 373 5.40 -6.98 21.35
C GLU A 373 4.50 -7.61 20.27
N SER A 374 3.19 -7.50 20.43
CA SER A 374 2.23 -8.05 19.48
C SER A 374 2.21 -7.26 18.17
N VAL A 375 2.27 -5.93 18.24
CA VAL A 375 2.46 -5.05 17.08
C VAL A 375 3.72 -5.42 16.31
N LYS A 376 4.82 -5.67 17.02
CA LYS A 376 6.08 -6.10 16.41
C LYS A 376 5.94 -7.44 15.69
N LYS A 377 5.28 -8.43 16.30
CA LYS A 377 5.03 -9.75 15.68
C LYS A 377 4.23 -9.63 14.37
N GLU A 378 3.19 -8.79 14.36
CA GLU A 378 2.39 -8.54 13.15
C GLU A 378 3.23 -7.86 12.06
N LYS A 379 4.09 -6.91 12.45
CA LYS A 379 4.99 -6.24 11.50
C LYS A 379 6.03 -7.19 10.93
N ASP A 380 6.66 -8.02 11.76
CA ASP A 380 7.64 -9.02 11.37
C ASP A 380 7.01 -10.10 10.46
N ALA A 381 5.72 -10.40 10.63
CA ALA A 381 4.93 -11.25 9.73
C ALA A 381 4.60 -10.58 8.38
N GLY A 382 4.97 -9.31 8.19
CA GLY A 382 4.81 -8.57 6.96
C GLY A 382 3.45 -7.89 6.78
N ALA A 383 2.67 -7.71 7.85
CA ALA A 383 1.42 -6.97 7.81
C ALA A 383 1.66 -5.44 7.70
N PHE A 384 0.66 -4.73 7.18
CA PHE A 384 0.51 -3.29 7.38
C PHE A 384 -0.28 -3.08 8.68
N VAL A 385 0.36 -2.50 9.70
CA VAL A 385 -0.19 -2.50 11.07
C VAL A 385 -0.85 -1.16 11.39
N ILE A 386 -2.13 -1.20 11.73
CA ILE A 386 -2.93 -0.03 12.14
C ILE A 386 -3.29 -0.20 13.62
N VAL A 387 -2.95 0.78 14.44
CA VAL A 387 -3.33 0.83 15.86
C VAL A 387 -4.26 2.00 16.11
N ASN A 388 -5.48 1.74 16.56
CA ASN A 388 -6.38 2.77 17.03
C ASN A 388 -6.24 2.93 18.55
N VAL A 389 -6.11 4.15 19.03
CA VAL A 389 -5.97 4.44 20.46
C VAL A 389 -7.05 5.43 20.88
N HIS A 390 -7.89 5.02 21.82
CA HIS A 390 -8.76 5.96 22.53
C HIS A 390 -8.01 6.46 23.75
N GLY A 391 -7.46 7.66 23.70
CA GLY A 391 -6.58 8.15 24.77
C GLY A 391 -6.14 9.60 24.61
N GLY A 392 -5.57 10.14 25.69
CA GLY A 392 -5.30 11.58 25.82
C GLY A 392 -6.18 12.23 26.87
N GLU A 393 -6.15 13.55 26.96
CA GLU A 393 -7.00 14.33 27.87
C GLU A 393 -8.12 15.01 27.06
N GLU A 394 -9.37 14.90 27.53
CA GLU A 394 -10.52 15.57 26.93
C GLU A 394 -10.28 17.09 26.78
N TYR A 395 -10.65 17.62 25.62
CA TYR A 395 -10.58 19.04 25.24
C TYR A 395 -9.19 19.67 25.28
N ARG A 396 -8.14 18.84 25.24
CA ARG A 396 -6.77 19.30 25.10
C ARG A 396 -6.37 19.37 23.64
N PHE A 397 -6.15 20.58 23.11
CA PHE A 397 -5.77 20.80 21.71
C PHE A 397 -4.35 20.35 21.34
N THR A 398 -3.52 20.02 22.33
CA THR A 398 -2.14 19.55 22.12
C THR A 398 -1.94 18.20 22.82
N PRO A 399 -1.31 17.22 22.15
CA PRO A 399 -1.12 15.92 22.76
C PRO A 399 -0.23 16.03 24.00
N THR A 400 -0.54 15.26 25.03
CA THR A 400 0.29 15.20 26.24
C THR A 400 1.61 14.49 25.95
N GLN A 401 2.61 14.69 26.81
CA GLN A 401 3.88 13.97 26.67
C GLN A 401 3.70 12.44 26.82
N SER A 402 2.76 11.99 27.66
CA SER A 402 2.46 10.56 27.81
C SER A 402 1.76 9.99 26.57
N GLN A 403 0.80 10.72 25.98
CA GLN A 403 0.15 10.34 24.73
C GLN A 403 1.17 10.22 23.59
N ARG A 404 2.03 11.24 23.43
CA ARG A 404 3.13 11.23 22.46
C ARG A 404 4.06 10.03 22.63
N ARG A 405 4.57 9.79 23.84
CA ARG A 405 5.46 8.65 24.12
C ARG A 405 4.83 7.31 23.79
N LEU A 406 3.53 7.12 24.09
CA LEU A 406 2.82 5.89 23.75
C LEU A 406 2.74 5.69 22.23
N TYR A 407 2.38 6.74 21.48
CA TYR A 407 2.17 6.64 20.03
C TYR A 407 3.51 6.43 19.31
N GLU A 408 4.57 7.12 19.75
CA GLU A 408 5.94 6.90 19.27
C GLU A 408 6.44 5.48 19.60
N ALA A 409 6.10 4.92 20.77
CA ALA A 409 6.44 3.54 21.12
C ALA A 409 5.72 2.51 20.24
N LEU A 410 4.44 2.74 19.91
CA LEU A 410 3.69 1.91 18.97
C LEU A 410 4.30 1.94 17.56
N CYS A 411 4.66 3.12 17.07
CA CYS A 411 5.36 3.25 15.78
C CYS A 411 6.74 2.56 15.81
N SER A 412 7.51 2.74 16.90
CA SER A 412 8.80 2.07 17.09
C SER A 412 8.67 0.55 17.13
N ALA A 413 7.55 0.03 17.64
CA ALA A 413 7.24 -1.40 17.64
C ALA A 413 6.85 -1.93 16.25
N GLY A 414 6.48 -1.07 15.31
CA GLY A 414 6.16 -1.45 13.92
C GLY A 414 4.79 -1.02 13.41
N ALA A 415 4.03 -0.24 14.18
CA ALA A 415 2.78 0.34 13.67
C ALA A 415 3.08 1.27 12.48
N ASP A 416 2.44 1.02 11.34
CA ASP A 416 2.54 1.91 10.17
C ASP A 416 1.69 3.16 10.37
N VAL A 417 0.56 3.04 11.08
CA VAL A 417 -0.31 4.17 11.44
C VAL A 417 -0.85 4.01 12.85
N VAL A 418 -0.86 5.12 13.59
CA VAL A 418 -1.59 5.25 14.86
C VAL A 418 -2.69 6.29 14.71
N PHE A 419 -3.95 5.87 14.85
CA PHE A 419 -5.12 6.76 14.85
C PHE A 419 -5.63 6.98 16.27
N GLY A 420 -5.67 8.24 16.70
CA GLY A 420 -6.13 8.65 18.01
C GLY A 420 -7.57 9.17 18.03
N SER A 421 -8.24 8.94 19.15
CA SER A 421 -9.58 9.41 19.52
C SER A 421 -9.61 9.73 21.02
N HIS A 422 -10.71 10.27 21.56
CA HIS A 422 -10.96 10.66 22.97
C HIS A 422 -10.87 12.16 23.31
N PRO A 423 -9.89 12.96 22.82
CA PRO A 423 -9.82 14.37 23.19
C PRO A 423 -11.05 15.20 22.77
N HIS A 424 -11.92 14.69 21.91
CA HIS A 424 -13.11 15.38 21.35
C HIS A 424 -12.79 16.70 20.62
N VAL A 425 -11.52 16.99 20.37
CA VAL A 425 -11.01 18.12 19.58
C VAL A 425 -9.89 17.62 18.67
N LEU A 426 -9.64 18.33 17.58
CA LEU A 426 -8.54 18.01 16.68
C LEU A 426 -7.18 18.18 17.39
N GLN A 427 -6.27 17.24 17.14
CA GLN A 427 -4.87 17.34 17.53
C GLN A 427 -3.97 17.12 16.30
N SER A 428 -2.66 17.31 16.47
CA SER A 428 -1.70 17.28 15.36
C SER A 428 -1.66 15.93 14.62
N VAL A 429 -1.21 16.00 13.37
CA VAL A 429 -0.82 14.84 12.55
C VAL A 429 0.66 14.97 12.25
N GLU A 430 1.43 13.92 12.52
CA GLU A 430 2.89 13.98 12.48
C GLU A 430 3.47 12.68 11.91
N TRP A 431 4.58 12.78 11.19
CA TRP A 431 5.37 11.60 10.80
C TRP A 431 6.33 11.23 11.92
N TYR A 432 6.40 9.93 12.19
CA TYR A 432 7.44 9.31 13.02
C TYR A 432 8.20 8.31 12.16
N GLY A 433 9.28 8.77 11.55
CA GLY A 433 9.99 8.02 10.52
C GLY A 433 9.10 7.73 9.30
N LYS A 434 8.79 6.44 9.09
CA LYS A 434 7.88 5.98 8.01
C LYS A 434 6.43 5.79 8.47
N SER A 435 6.16 5.96 9.76
CA SER A 435 4.84 5.79 10.35
C SER A 435 4.12 7.13 10.45
N LEU A 436 2.79 7.10 10.34
CA LEU A 436 1.95 8.27 10.56
C LEU A 436 1.28 8.23 11.93
N ILE A 437 1.34 9.33 12.65
CA ILE A 437 0.65 9.52 13.92
C ILE A 437 -0.44 10.57 13.73
N VAL A 438 -1.68 10.20 14.01
CA VAL A 438 -2.84 11.10 14.05
C VAL A 438 -3.31 11.14 15.50
N TYR A 439 -3.10 12.25 16.21
CA TYR A 439 -3.33 12.27 17.66
C TYR A 439 -4.81 12.30 18.07
N SER A 440 -5.64 13.00 17.31
CA SER A 440 -7.09 13.05 17.51
C SER A 440 -7.77 13.60 16.26
N LEU A 441 -8.82 12.91 15.81
CA LEU A 441 -9.67 13.31 14.68
C LEU A 441 -10.91 14.12 15.12
N GLY A 442 -10.99 14.45 16.42
CA GLY A 442 -12.14 15.15 16.99
C GLY A 442 -13.40 14.29 17.00
N ASN A 443 -14.56 14.93 17.00
CA ASN A 443 -15.85 14.25 16.90
C ASN A 443 -16.23 14.12 15.44
N PHE A 444 -16.67 12.95 14.96
CA PHE A 444 -17.26 12.82 13.61
C PHE A 444 -18.78 12.89 13.64
N LEU A 445 -19.40 12.25 14.64
CA LEU A 445 -20.82 12.42 14.98
C LEU A 445 -20.91 12.47 16.50
N PHE A 446 -21.24 13.64 17.07
CA PHE A 446 -21.34 13.78 18.51
C PHE A 446 -22.26 14.97 18.84
N ASN A 447 -23.57 14.72 18.85
CA ASN A 447 -24.55 15.80 19.00
C ASN A 447 -24.50 16.45 20.41
N GLY A 448 -24.65 17.78 20.46
CA GLY A 448 -24.66 18.57 21.69
C GLY A 448 -23.30 19.16 22.09
N MET A 449 -22.45 19.47 21.10
CA MET A 449 -21.08 19.99 21.30
C MET A 449 -20.92 21.44 20.82
N GLU A 450 -21.98 22.10 20.35
CA GLU A 450 -21.94 23.43 19.72
C GLU A 450 -21.42 24.54 20.64
N GLY A 451 -21.55 24.37 21.96
CA GLY A 451 -21.04 25.32 22.96
C GLY A 451 -19.60 25.04 23.42
N MET A 452 -18.98 23.95 22.97
CA MET A 452 -17.64 23.52 23.39
C MET A 452 -16.62 23.90 22.31
N PRO A 453 -15.65 24.79 22.61
CA PRO A 453 -14.65 25.22 21.63
C PRO A 453 -13.92 24.04 20.97
N GLY A 454 -13.87 24.04 19.63
CA GLY A 454 -13.20 23.01 18.82
C GLY A 454 -13.91 21.66 18.73
N ALA A 455 -14.97 21.43 19.52
CA ALA A 455 -15.60 20.11 19.61
C ALA A 455 -16.56 19.78 18.46
N THR A 456 -16.88 20.76 17.62
CA THR A 456 -17.61 20.57 16.35
C THR A 456 -16.68 20.39 15.16
N GLU A 457 -15.36 20.55 15.34
CA GLU A 457 -14.38 20.34 14.28
C GLU A 457 -14.01 18.87 14.17
N SER A 458 -13.87 18.42 12.92
CA SER A 458 -13.67 17.02 12.60
C SER A 458 -12.82 16.85 11.36
N GLU A 459 -12.28 15.66 11.16
CA GLU A 459 -11.51 15.30 9.97
C GLU A 459 -11.78 13.86 9.54
N ILE A 460 -11.72 13.65 8.23
CA ILE A 460 -11.51 12.33 7.64
C ILE A 460 -10.06 12.29 7.16
N VAL A 461 -9.24 11.44 7.77
CA VAL A 461 -7.88 11.17 7.28
C VAL A 461 -7.95 9.96 6.37
N ARG A 462 -7.62 10.17 5.09
CA ARG A 462 -7.62 9.14 4.05
C ARG A 462 -6.20 8.89 3.57
N LEU A 463 -5.75 7.67 3.75
CA LEU A 463 -4.42 7.20 3.38
C LEU A 463 -4.50 6.41 2.09
N GLY A 464 -3.61 6.68 1.15
CA GLY A 464 -3.41 5.84 -0.02
C GLY A 464 -2.13 5.05 0.13
N ILE A 465 -2.26 3.72 0.11
CA ILE A 465 -1.21 2.77 0.42
C ILE A 465 -0.79 2.05 -0.86
N VAL A 466 0.50 2.09 -1.16
CA VAL A 466 1.12 1.47 -2.33
C VAL A 466 2.28 0.63 -1.84
N ASP A 467 2.28 -0.67 -2.17
CA ASP A 467 3.31 -1.63 -1.74
C ASP A 467 3.63 -1.54 -0.23
N LYS A 468 2.56 -1.60 0.60
CA LYS A 468 2.63 -1.51 2.06
C LYS A 468 3.26 -0.22 2.61
N ARG A 469 3.24 0.86 1.84
CA ARG A 469 3.68 2.19 2.28
C ARG A 469 2.61 3.23 2.08
N ILE A 470 2.52 4.17 3.02
CA ILE A 470 1.66 5.34 2.92
C ILE A 470 2.25 6.26 1.84
N ALA A 471 1.64 6.25 0.67
CA ALA A 471 2.00 7.11 -0.45
C ALA A 471 1.25 8.46 -0.39
N TYR A 472 0.01 8.44 0.11
CA TYR A 472 -0.86 9.60 0.25
C TYR A 472 -1.37 9.72 1.68
N CYS A 473 -1.51 10.96 2.15
CA CYS A 473 -2.29 11.31 3.32
C CYS A 473 -3.12 12.55 2.97
N GLU A 474 -4.42 12.36 2.85
CA GLU A 474 -5.40 13.39 2.54
C GLU A 474 -6.25 13.67 3.77
N ILE A 475 -6.39 14.95 4.12
CA ILE A 475 -7.16 15.38 5.28
C ILE A 475 -8.36 16.17 4.77
N TYR A 476 -9.55 15.58 4.90
CA TYR A 476 -10.81 16.24 4.59
C TYR A 476 -11.36 16.86 5.86
N LYS A 477 -11.29 18.19 5.97
CA LYS A 477 -11.88 18.92 7.09
C LYS A 477 -13.40 18.76 7.06
N ALA A 478 -13.98 18.43 8.20
CA ALA A 478 -15.40 18.28 8.41
C ALA A 478 -15.86 19.12 9.62
N GLU A 479 -17.16 19.31 9.73
CA GLU A 479 -17.80 20.06 10.81
C GLU A 479 -19.13 19.43 11.17
N LEU A 480 -19.39 19.36 12.48
CA LEU A 480 -20.67 18.96 13.04
C LEU A 480 -21.61 20.16 13.07
N LYS A 481 -22.82 19.96 12.55
CA LYS A 481 -23.93 20.92 12.60
C LYS A 481 -25.15 20.21 13.16
N GLY A 482 -25.29 20.23 14.49
CA GLY A 482 -26.32 19.46 15.18
C GLY A 482 -26.10 17.96 14.98
N LYS A 483 -27.05 17.33 14.29
CA LYS A 483 -27.10 15.88 14.06
C LYS A 483 -26.49 15.44 12.72
N THR A 484 -25.83 16.37 12.03
CA THR A 484 -25.25 16.16 10.70
C THR A 484 -23.77 16.49 10.73
N VAL A 485 -22.98 15.74 9.96
CA VAL A 485 -21.59 16.05 9.64
C VAL A 485 -21.45 16.44 8.17
N THR A 486 -20.64 17.46 7.89
CA THR A 486 -20.42 17.94 6.52
C THR A 486 -18.96 18.30 6.29
N LEU A 487 -18.46 18.06 5.08
CA LEU A 487 -17.15 18.55 4.66
C LEU A 487 -17.16 20.09 4.59
N LYS A 488 -16.15 20.72 5.19
CA LYS A 488 -15.90 22.16 4.99
C LYS A 488 -15.47 22.37 3.53
N ARG A 489 -16.08 23.33 2.82
CA ARG A 489 -15.68 23.58 1.42
C ARG A 489 -14.26 24.13 1.40
N ARG A 490 -13.46 23.72 0.40
CA ARG A 490 -12.07 24.18 0.21
C ARG A 490 -11.94 25.71 0.11
N THR A 491 -13.04 26.42 -0.17
CA THR A 491 -13.14 27.89 -0.26
C THR A 491 -13.42 28.60 1.07
N ASP A 492 -13.76 27.89 2.14
CA ASP A 492 -14.14 28.51 3.42
C ASP A 492 -12.91 28.83 4.31
N ALA A 493 -11.69 28.56 3.80
CA ALA A 493 -10.41 28.95 4.41
C ALA A 493 -10.02 30.42 4.15
N VAL A 494 -10.91 31.22 3.58
CA VAL A 494 -10.73 32.68 3.46
C VAL A 494 -11.90 33.36 4.14
N LYS A 495 -11.69 33.73 5.40
CA LYS A 495 -12.19 34.99 5.97
C LYS A 495 -11.26 35.46 7.07
#